data_AF-A0A661Z1K8-F1
#
_entry.id   AF-A0A661Z1K8-F1
#
_cell.length_a   1.000
_cell.length_b   1.000
_cell.length_c   1.000
_cell.angle_alpha   90.00
_cell.angle_beta   90.00
_cell.angle_gamma   90.00
#
_symmetry.space_group_name_H-M   'P 1'
#
loop_
_entity.id
_entity.type
_entity.pdbx_description
1 polymer ?
#
loop_
_entity_poly.entity_id
_entity_poly.type
_entity_poly.pdbx_seq_one_letter_code
_entity_poly.pdbx_strand_id
1 'polypeptide(L)'
;MKTIQIILVLFTLTFFVSSCEKVSNVEVTVIKDCTGSYLRYEGKDFQICNIETVKNIQNETVIKASFKKVKECKSDTLAVCMMYHENEGWIEVAEIKN
;
A
#
# COMPACT_ATOMS: atom_id res chain seq x y z
N MET A 1 -20.03 -15.85 41.34
CA MET A 1 -20.29 -16.20 39.93
C MET A 1 -20.72 -15.03 39.04
N LYS A 2 -21.21 -13.89 39.56
CA LYS A 2 -21.54 -12.70 38.72
C LYS A 2 -20.31 -11.86 38.34
N THR A 3 -19.31 -11.79 39.22
CA THR A 3 -18.05 -11.05 39.00
C THR A 3 -17.18 -11.65 37.91
N ILE A 4 -17.19 -12.98 37.74
CA ILE A 4 -16.43 -13.70 36.69
C ILE A 4 -17.02 -13.42 35.29
N GLN A 5 -18.35 -13.26 35.18
CA GLN A 5 -19.00 -12.92 33.91
C GLN A 5 -18.69 -11.48 33.46
N ILE A 6 -18.50 -10.54 34.40
CA ILE A 6 -18.15 -9.15 34.09
C ILE A 6 -16.72 -9.04 33.52
N ILE A 7 -15.79 -9.89 34.00
CA ILE A 7 -14.40 -9.91 33.51
C ILE A 7 -14.31 -10.44 32.06
N LEU A 8 -15.18 -11.37 31.67
CA LEU A 8 -15.19 -11.97 30.34
C LEU A 8 -15.72 -11.01 29.24
N VAL A 9 -16.64 -10.11 29.59
CA VAL A 9 -17.20 -9.11 28.66
C VAL A 9 -16.23 -7.95 28.40
N LEU A 10 -15.32 -7.66 29.34
CA LEU A 10 -14.34 -6.58 29.20
C LEU A 10 -13.18 -6.95 28.25
N PHE A 11 -12.92 -8.24 28.04
CA PHE A 11 -11.80 -8.72 27.23
C PHE A 11 -12.09 -8.73 25.71
N THR A 12 -13.36 -8.70 25.30
CA THR A 12 -13.74 -8.78 23.87
C THR A 12 -13.80 -7.41 23.17
N LEU A 13 -13.55 -6.31 23.88
CA LEU A 13 -13.76 -4.96 23.34
C LEU A 13 -12.49 -4.30 22.71
N THR A 14 -11.33 -4.97 22.70
CA THR A 14 -10.05 -4.31 22.38
C THR A 14 -9.45 -4.62 21.00
N PHE A 15 -10.11 -5.37 20.11
CA PHE A 15 -9.41 -5.95 18.94
C PHE A 15 -9.70 -5.39 17.54
N PHE A 16 -10.26 -4.19 17.40
CA PHE A 16 -10.38 -3.56 16.08
C PHE A 16 -9.85 -2.12 16.06
N VAL A 17 -8.56 -1.97 16.38
CA VAL A 17 -7.81 -0.80 15.90
C VAL A 17 -7.47 -1.03 14.43
N SER A 18 -8.34 -0.59 13.53
CA SER A 18 -8.03 -0.52 12.10
C SER A 18 -7.01 0.61 11.85
N SER A 19 -5.74 0.29 12.06
CA SER A 19 -4.63 1.19 11.73
C SER A 19 -4.56 1.34 10.22
N CYS A 20 -4.99 2.50 9.71
CA CYS A 20 -4.57 2.96 8.39
C CYS A 20 -3.08 3.32 8.51
N GLU A 21 -2.22 2.31 8.37
CA GLU A 21 -0.80 2.46 8.65
C GLU A 21 -0.11 3.17 7.48
N LYS A 22 0.54 4.29 7.79
CA LYS A 22 1.42 5.00 6.87
C LYS A 22 2.83 4.42 7.02
N VAL A 23 3.33 3.81 5.95
CA VAL A 23 4.72 3.37 5.86
C VAL A 23 5.58 4.57 5.49
N SER A 24 6.67 4.81 6.20
CA SER A 24 7.45 6.04 6.04
C SER A 24 8.94 5.78 5.87
N ASN A 25 9.55 6.45 4.88
CA ASN A 25 10.99 6.47 4.62
C ASN A 25 11.62 5.08 4.49
N VAL A 26 10.96 4.18 3.77
CA VAL A 26 11.40 2.82 3.50
C VAL A 26 12.01 2.72 2.11
N GLU A 27 12.95 1.80 1.95
CA GLU A 27 13.49 1.44 0.65
C GLU A 27 12.50 0.57 -0.11
N VAL A 28 12.22 0.93 -1.36
CA VAL A 28 11.29 0.24 -2.25
C VAL A 28 11.83 0.25 -3.67
N THR A 29 11.41 -0.72 -4.48
CA THR A 29 11.71 -0.73 -5.92
C THR A 29 10.51 -0.23 -6.70
N VAL A 30 10.71 0.73 -7.59
CA VAL A 30 9.68 1.16 -8.55
C VAL A 30 9.58 0.11 -9.65
N ILE A 31 8.41 -0.52 -9.78
CA ILE A 31 8.13 -1.47 -10.86
C ILE A 31 7.14 -0.82 -11.82
N LYS A 32 7.44 -0.89 -13.12
CA LYS A 32 6.62 -0.34 -14.18
C LYS A 32 6.51 -1.32 -15.32
N ASP A 33 5.29 -1.51 -15.79
CA ASP A 33 5.00 -2.31 -16.96
C ASP A 33 3.72 -1.80 -17.65
N CYS A 34 3.19 -2.58 -18.58
CA CYS A 34 2.01 -2.22 -19.34
C CYS A 34 0.69 -2.32 -18.54
N THR A 35 0.72 -2.79 -17.29
CA THR A 35 -0.44 -2.85 -16.39
C THR A 35 -0.47 -1.71 -15.38
N GLY A 36 0.67 -1.06 -15.13
CA GLY A 36 0.71 0.13 -14.28
C GLY A 36 2.08 0.48 -13.71
N SER A 37 2.06 1.23 -12.62
CA SER A 37 3.24 1.55 -11.80
C SER A 37 3.00 1.07 -10.37
N TYR A 38 4.02 0.48 -9.77
CA TYR A 38 3.96 -0.21 -8.49
C TYR A 38 5.16 0.17 -7.62
N LEU A 39 5.00 0.08 -6.30
CA LEU A 39 6.12 -0.01 -5.37
C LEU A 39 6.22 -1.45 -4.86
N ARG A 40 7.39 -2.06 -5.04
CA ARG A 40 7.76 -3.32 -4.41
C ARG A 40 8.28 -3.04 -3.01
N TYR A 41 7.55 -3.50 -2.00
CA TYR A 41 7.87 -3.36 -0.58
C TYR A 41 7.73 -4.74 0.09
N GLU A 42 8.78 -5.18 0.80
CA GLU A 42 8.81 -6.50 1.46
C GLU A 42 8.48 -7.67 0.49
N GLY A 43 8.95 -7.57 -0.76
CA GLY A 43 8.75 -8.59 -1.80
C GLY A 43 7.34 -8.64 -2.40
N LYS A 44 6.46 -7.70 -2.03
CA LYS A 44 5.10 -7.58 -2.52
C LYS A 44 4.93 -6.30 -3.33
N ASP A 45 4.14 -6.38 -4.40
CA ASP A 45 3.87 -5.24 -5.27
C ASP A 45 2.55 -4.58 -4.89
N PHE A 46 2.58 -3.25 -4.77
CA PHE A 46 1.42 -2.42 -4.47
C PHE A 46 1.20 -1.41 -5.57
N GLN A 47 0.00 -1.37 -6.12
CA GLN A 47 -0.30 -0.53 -7.27
C GLN A 47 -0.47 0.94 -6.83
N ILE A 48 0.23 1.83 -7.52
CA ILE A 48 0.28 3.25 -7.18
C ILE A 48 -0.94 3.95 -7.76
N CYS A 49 -1.69 4.67 -6.91
CA CYS A 49 -2.81 5.47 -7.36
C CYS A 49 -2.40 6.78 -8.02
N ASN A 50 -1.50 7.52 -7.38
CA ASN A 50 -1.00 8.79 -7.86
C ASN A 50 0.27 8.61 -8.70
N ILE A 51 0.15 7.91 -9.84
CA ILE A 51 1.26 7.49 -10.71
C ILE A 51 2.19 8.63 -11.16
N GLU A 52 1.67 9.86 -11.24
CA GLU A 52 2.43 11.05 -11.60
C GLU A 52 3.62 11.30 -10.65
N THR A 53 3.53 10.84 -9.39
CA THR A 53 4.62 10.95 -8.40
C THR A 53 5.87 10.16 -8.78
N VAL A 54 5.73 9.06 -9.52
CA VAL A 54 6.83 8.19 -9.94
C VAL A 54 7.07 8.24 -11.44
N LYS A 55 6.37 9.10 -12.19
CA LYS A 55 6.39 9.12 -13.67
C LYS A 55 7.79 9.20 -14.26
N ASN A 56 8.65 10.04 -13.69
CA ASN A 56 10.01 10.26 -14.18
C ASN A 56 11.06 9.28 -13.61
N ILE A 57 10.65 8.38 -12.71
CA ILE A 57 11.54 7.38 -12.11
C ILE A 57 11.58 6.16 -13.03
N GLN A 58 12.76 5.60 -13.29
CA GLN A 58 12.89 4.46 -14.19
C GLN A 58 12.34 3.17 -13.55
N ASN A 59 11.95 2.21 -14.38
CA ASN A 59 11.64 0.86 -13.91
C ASN A 59 12.85 0.28 -13.16
N GLU A 60 12.60 -0.56 -12.17
CA GLU A 60 13.60 -1.22 -11.32
C GLU A 60 14.49 -0.26 -10.50
N THR A 61 14.12 1.02 -10.38
CA THR A 61 14.87 1.98 -9.56
C THR A 61 14.52 1.80 -8.09
N VAL A 62 15.55 1.71 -7.25
CA VAL A 62 15.43 1.71 -5.79
C VAL A 62 15.37 3.14 -5.28
N ILE A 63 14.34 3.47 -4.50
CA ILE A 63 14.12 4.80 -3.91
C ILE A 63 13.74 4.68 -2.43
N LYS A 64 13.86 5.79 -1.68
CA LYS A 64 13.21 5.92 -0.37
C LYS A 64 11.86 6.59 -0.52
N ALA A 65 10.80 5.94 -0.05
CA ALA A 65 9.45 6.45 -0.18
C ALA A 65 8.66 6.34 1.14
N SER A 66 7.64 7.18 1.24
CA SER A 66 6.57 7.07 2.24
C SER A 66 5.25 6.90 1.52
N PHE A 67 4.40 5.99 1.95
CA PHE A 67 3.11 5.70 1.32
C PHE A 67 2.08 5.18 2.33
N LYS A 68 0.81 5.17 1.95
CA LYS A 68 -0.28 4.58 2.73
C LYS A 68 -1.10 3.64 1.85
N LYS A 69 -1.61 2.55 2.42
CA LYS A 69 -2.59 1.69 1.73
C LYS A 69 -3.93 2.42 1.66
N VAL A 70 -4.60 2.30 0.52
CA VAL A 70 -5.93 2.88 0.30
C VAL A 70 -6.90 1.80 -0.18
N LYS A 71 -8.18 1.94 0.18
CA LYS A 71 -9.20 0.94 -0.18
C LYS A 71 -9.60 1.03 -1.65
N GLU A 72 -9.62 2.24 -2.18
CA GLU A 72 -10.09 2.54 -3.53
C GLU A 72 -9.12 3.48 -4.22
N CYS A 73 -8.97 3.28 -5.51
CA CYS A 73 -8.10 4.06 -6.36
C CYS A 73 -8.94 4.75 -7.42
N LYS A 74 -8.98 6.08 -7.39
CA LYS A 74 -9.66 6.89 -8.42
C LYS A 74 -8.75 7.19 -9.61
N SER A 75 -7.76 6.35 -9.86
CA SER A 75 -6.80 6.56 -10.93
C SER A 75 -7.35 5.95 -12.22
N ASP A 76 -7.31 6.72 -13.29
CA ASP A 76 -7.72 6.27 -14.63
C ASP A 76 -6.66 5.37 -15.28
N THR A 77 -5.85 4.64 -14.49
CA THR A 77 -4.79 3.79 -15.03
C THR A 77 -5.41 2.56 -15.69
N LEU A 78 -5.57 2.63 -17.01
CA LEU A 78 -6.02 1.51 -17.82
C LEU A 78 -4.80 0.66 -18.20
N ALA A 79 -4.89 -0.66 -17.97
CA ALA A 79 -3.92 -1.59 -18.50
C ALA A 79 -3.92 -1.47 -20.04
N VAL A 80 -2.75 -1.28 -20.63
CA VAL A 80 -2.59 -1.11 -22.09
C VAL A 80 -2.32 -2.44 -22.79
N CYS A 81 -2.32 -3.55 -22.05
CA CYS A 81 -1.99 -4.89 -22.53
C CYS A 81 -2.82 -5.96 -21.80
N MET A 82 -2.80 -7.18 -22.33
CA MET A 82 -3.47 -8.37 -21.77
C MET A 82 -2.63 -9.09 -20.69
N MET A 83 -1.79 -8.34 -19.97
CA MET A 83 -0.96 -8.91 -18.91
C MET A 83 -1.67 -8.81 -17.56
N TYR A 84 -1.45 -9.79 -16.69
CA TYR A 84 -1.86 -9.72 -15.29
C TYR A 84 -0.63 -9.54 -14.42
N HIS A 85 -0.65 -8.49 -13.59
CA HIS A 85 0.37 -8.23 -12.58
C HIS A 85 -0.26 -8.37 -11.18
N GLU A 86 0.16 -9.40 -10.46
CA GLU A 86 -0.32 -9.66 -9.09
C GLU A 86 0.10 -8.53 -8.15
N ASN A 87 -0.85 -7.99 -7.39
CA ASN A 87 -0.58 -6.94 -6.42
C ASN A 87 -1.44 -7.07 -5.17
N GLU A 88 -0.97 -6.51 -4.07
CA GLU A 88 -1.60 -6.54 -2.74
C GLU A 88 -2.60 -5.39 -2.52
N GLY A 89 -3.02 -4.73 -3.60
CA GLY A 89 -3.93 -3.60 -3.60
C GLY A 89 -3.23 -2.26 -3.76
N TRP A 90 -3.97 -1.21 -3.38
CA TRP A 90 -3.66 0.16 -3.76
C TRP A 90 -2.88 0.92 -2.69
N ILE A 91 -1.96 1.76 -3.14
CA ILE A 91 -1.24 2.71 -2.29
C ILE A 91 -1.27 4.11 -2.88
N GLU A 92 -1.17 5.10 -1.99
CA GLU A 92 -0.94 6.50 -2.35
C GLU A 92 0.44 6.90 -1.82
N VAL A 93 1.34 7.31 -2.72
CA VAL A 93 2.69 7.78 -2.40
C VAL A 93 2.57 9.15 -1.76
N ALA A 94 3.06 9.29 -0.54
CA ALA A 94 3.05 10.55 0.21
C ALA A 94 4.33 11.37 -0.02
N GLU A 95 5.47 10.72 -0.19
CA GLU A 95 6.77 11.38 -0.30
C GLU A 95 7.79 10.45 -0.97
N ILE A 96 8.72 11.03 -1.74
CA ILE A 96 9.93 10.38 -2.26
C ILE A 96 11.12 11.18 -1.76
N LYS A 97 12.08 10.52 -1.13
CA LYS A 97 13.33 11.11 -0.67
C LYS A 97 14.47 10.62 -1.55
N ASN A 98 15.20 11.58 -2.11
CA ASN A 98 16.45 11.36 -2.83
C ASN A 98 17.62 11.26 -1.86
#